data_AF-A0A2D9F2S3-F1
#
_entry.id   AF-A0A2D9F2S3-F1
#
_cell.length_a   1.000
_cell.length_b   1.000
_cell.length_c   1.000
_cell.angle_alpha   90.00
_cell.angle_beta   90.00
_cell.angle_gamma   90.00
#
_symmetry.space_group_name_H-M   'P 1'
#
loop_
_entity.id
_entity.type
_entity.pdbx_description
1 polymer ?
#
loop_
_entity_poly.entity_id
_entity_poly.type
_entity_poly.pdbx_seq_one_letter_code
_entity_poly.pdbx_strand_id
1 'polypeptide(L)'
;MPMTPTGISQIMERRADAAVYFILAGWALLILFLKFRLAHAGLATDDLYNYANALYNTNFRDKWLYVARYEVGRGLPSLVFDHWQPTTLVLWPIVRLFGPHSLLVVQALAPVWANLFLLKTGRQVGLGGFDRLFVVVICLFSPYMMLATMDSIEGFHATSLLLIFGAPLAWAAISRRWILALVLLVFFLNVRENAALYIIGAGLGYWMFRNTYFDGHRRVVAALVLAAMVFFIGIKGAPLLAGVQNFHFGKVGHALGSSPIFHFDLSGIDKDWAAYLIGLWPAVLAPGALMTILPEAVVLIVADKTIVNWYGMSLVYAGALAATFGLVRLRAWLPNRAANLTLSSALVLHMGLLAGTSVHNVVGKNAFIIEQAGFEIPASSLAAARAAIDPACRVSVFFQAMKGFGDLPYLQYPHPTQAKWSRFIVVSKRPELYLLHNRLQRRYVETIKDELTLHLEDGYLSVYEHRSTPCVKPPESDGRS
;
A
#
# COMPACT_ATOMS: atom_id res chain seq x y z
N MET A 1 -15.76 -11.47 -39.89
CA MET A 1 -15.14 -12.81 -39.99
C MET A 1 -14.00 -12.90 -38.99
N PRO A 2 -13.94 -13.90 -38.11
CA PRO A 2 -12.76 -14.10 -37.28
C PRO A 2 -11.61 -14.52 -38.20
N MET A 3 -10.59 -13.67 -38.32
CA MET A 3 -9.36 -14.04 -39.02
C MET A 3 -8.74 -15.22 -38.28
N THR A 4 -8.62 -16.35 -38.96
CA THR A 4 -7.89 -17.52 -38.48
C THR A 4 -6.45 -17.09 -38.19
N PRO A 5 -5.96 -17.22 -36.94
CA PRO A 5 -4.60 -16.83 -36.61
C PRO A 5 -3.62 -17.70 -37.41
N THR A 6 -2.76 -17.06 -38.21
CA THR A 6 -1.65 -17.74 -38.90
C THR A 6 -0.79 -18.48 -37.88
N GLY A 7 -0.19 -19.62 -38.24
CA GLY A 7 0.59 -20.44 -37.29
C GLY A 7 1.70 -19.69 -36.54
N ILE A 8 2.24 -18.62 -37.13
CA ILE A 8 3.22 -17.72 -36.50
C ILE A 8 2.59 -16.92 -35.34
N SER A 9 1.33 -16.49 -35.45
CA SER A 9 0.67 -15.76 -34.35
C SER A 9 0.34 -16.68 -33.17
N GLN A 10 0.02 -17.95 -33.40
CA GLN A 10 -0.22 -18.90 -32.29
C GLN A 10 1.05 -19.20 -31.48
N ILE A 11 2.21 -19.32 -32.14
CA ILE A 11 3.50 -19.53 -31.45
C ILE A 11 3.86 -18.29 -30.62
N MET A 12 3.70 -17.10 -31.18
CA MET A 12 3.93 -15.83 -30.45
C MET A 12 3.00 -15.69 -29.25
N GLU A 13 1.72 -16.03 -29.40
CA GLU A 13 0.71 -15.99 -28.33
C GLU A 13 1.05 -16.95 -27.18
N ARG A 14 1.48 -18.19 -27.49
CA ARG A 14 1.93 -19.16 -26.47
C ARG A 14 3.21 -18.71 -25.78
N ARG A 15 4.17 -18.16 -26.52
CA ARG A 15 5.42 -17.64 -25.96
C ARG A 15 5.18 -16.41 -25.08
N ALA A 16 4.26 -15.53 -25.46
CA ALA A 16 3.87 -14.38 -24.65
C ALA A 16 3.22 -14.83 -23.33
N ASP A 17 2.32 -15.81 -23.37
CA ASP A 17 1.73 -16.39 -22.15
C ASP A 17 2.78 -17.03 -21.24
N ALA A 18 3.79 -17.71 -21.80
CA ALA A 18 4.89 -18.26 -21.01
C ALA A 18 5.78 -17.16 -20.43
N ALA A 19 6.09 -16.12 -21.20
CA ALA A 19 6.91 -14.98 -20.78
C ALA A 19 6.34 -14.25 -19.57
N VAL A 20 5.00 -14.19 -19.44
CA VAL A 20 4.35 -13.59 -18.28
C VAL A 20 4.80 -14.23 -16.96
N TYR A 21 4.92 -15.56 -16.90
CA TYR A 21 5.33 -16.22 -15.65
C TYR A 21 6.78 -15.92 -15.29
N PHE A 22 7.68 -15.83 -16.28
CA PHE A 22 9.05 -15.41 -16.06
C PHE A 22 9.13 -13.96 -15.56
N ILE A 23 8.30 -13.07 -16.10
CA ILE A 23 8.20 -11.68 -15.65
C ILE A 23 7.67 -11.61 -14.22
N LEU A 24 6.60 -12.34 -13.91
CA LEU A 24 6.03 -12.38 -12.55
C LEU A 24 7.06 -12.87 -11.53
N ALA A 25 7.78 -13.97 -11.84
CA ALA A 25 8.81 -14.52 -10.97
C ALA A 25 10.00 -13.57 -10.83
N GLY A 26 10.54 -13.05 -11.94
CA GLY A 26 11.67 -12.11 -11.92
C GLY A 26 11.34 -10.82 -11.18
N TRP A 27 10.13 -10.30 -11.35
CA TRP A 27 9.66 -9.12 -10.63
C TRP A 27 9.50 -9.39 -9.13
N ALA A 28 8.90 -10.52 -8.74
CA ALA A 28 8.80 -10.91 -7.33
C ALA A 28 10.18 -11.00 -6.67
N LEU A 29 11.12 -11.69 -7.32
CA LEU A 29 12.49 -11.84 -6.81
C LEU A 29 13.20 -10.50 -6.67
N LEU A 30 13.07 -9.61 -7.66
CA LEU A 30 13.63 -8.25 -7.60
C LEU A 30 13.07 -7.47 -6.40
N ILE A 31 11.74 -7.40 -6.27
CA ILE A 31 11.12 -6.61 -5.20
C ILE A 31 11.41 -7.20 -3.82
N LEU A 32 11.36 -8.53 -3.66
CA LEU A 32 11.77 -9.20 -2.43
C LEU A 32 13.22 -8.85 -2.08
N PHE A 33 14.15 -8.98 -3.04
CA PHE A 33 15.54 -8.62 -2.85
C PHE A 33 15.70 -7.18 -2.35
N LEU A 34 15.04 -6.21 -3.01
CA LEU A 34 15.11 -4.80 -2.63
C LEU A 34 14.53 -4.54 -1.23
N LYS A 35 13.40 -5.16 -0.88
CA LYS A 35 12.76 -5.02 0.42
C LYS A 35 13.60 -5.63 1.54
N PHE A 36 14.11 -6.84 1.36
CA PHE A 36 14.97 -7.48 2.36
C PHE A 36 16.29 -6.73 2.53
N ARG A 37 16.84 -6.15 1.45
CA ARG A 37 18.01 -5.28 1.54
C ARG A 37 17.74 -4.02 2.38
N LEU A 38 16.57 -3.38 2.22
CA LEU A 38 16.14 -2.25 3.06
C LEU A 38 15.99 -2.68 4.53
N ALA A 39 15.29 -3.80 4.78
CA ALA A 39 15.10 -4.34 6.12
C ALA A 39 16.43 -4.68 6.82
N HIS A 40 17.39 -5.21 6.06
CA HIS A 40 18.74 -5.47 6.58
C HIS A 40 19.48 -4.16 6.92
N ALA A 41 19.31 -3.12 6.11
CA ALA A 41 19.85 -1.79 6.37
C ALA A 41 19.09 -1.01 7.48
N GLY A 42 18.24 -1.66 8.28
CA GLY A 42 17.46 -1.01 9.34
C GLY A 42 16.33 -0.10 8.85
N LEU A 43 16.00 -0.15 7.56
CA LEU A 43 14.88 0.57 6.95
C LEU A 43 13.67 -0.36 6.78
N ALA A 44 12.56 0.10 6.19
CA ALA A 44 11.35 -0.71 6.02
C ALA A 44 10.87 -1.36 7.34
N THR A 45 11.00 -0.64 8.45
CA THR A 45 10.73 -1.15 9.81
C THR A 45 9.46 -0.61 10.44
N ASP A 46 8.97 0.55 10.02
CA ASP A 46 7.96 1.29 10.79
C ASP A 46 6.62 0.53 10.85
N ASP A 47 5.77 0.66 9.82
CA ASP A 47 4.52 -0.10 9.79
C ASP A 47 4.75 -1.62 9.88
N LEU A 48 5.85 -2.15 9.35
CA LEU A 48 6.20 -3.57 9.45
C LEU A 48 6.09 -4.09 10.89
N TYR A 49 6.79 -3.45 11.83
CA TYR A 49 6.80 -3.89 13.22
C TYR A 49 5.55 -3.41 13.96
N ASN A 50 4.87 -2.34 13.53
CA ASN A 50 3.57 -1.95 14.06
C ASN A 50 2.49 -3.02 13.78
N TYR A 51 2.34 -3.45 12.53
CA TYR A 51 1.38 -4.50 12.16
C TYR A 51 1.78 -5.86 12.77
N ALA A 52 3.08 -6.19 12.80
CA ALA A 52 3.51 -7.43 13.44
C ALA A 52 3.22 -7.42 14.93
N ASN A 53 3.50 -6.31 15.62
CA ASN A 53 3.15 -6.12 17.02
C ASN A 53 1.66 -6.30 17.27
N ALA A 54 0.84 -5.70 16.40
CA ALA A 54 -0.60 -5.82 16.47
C ALA A 54 -1.08 -7.28 16.39
N LEU A 55 -0.51 -8.05 15.47
CA LEU A 55 -0.83 -9.45 15.27
C LEU A 55 -0.27 -10.33 16.41
N TYR A 56 0.92 -10.05 16.93
CA TYR A 56 1.45 -10.77 18.09
C TYR A 56 0.57 -10.60 19.32
N ASN A 57 0.10 -9.38 19.57
CA ASN A 57 -0.66 -9.05 20.77
C ASN A 57 -2.18 -9.20 20.59
N THR A 58 -2.62 -9.79 19.48
CA THR A 58 -4.05 -10.12 19.27
C THR A 58 -4.48 -11.24 20.22
N ASN A 59 -5.45 -10.94 21.11
CA ASN A 59 -6.13 -11.93 21.96
C ASN A 59 -7.55 -12.22 21.45
N PHE A 60 -7.80 -13.46 21.03
CA PHE A 60 -9.10 -13.90 20.49
C PHE A 60 -10.15 -14.24 21.56
N ARG A 61 -9.82 -14.26 22.86
CA ARG A 61 -10.71 -14.75 23.92
C ARG A 61 -11.56 -13.69 24.59
N ASP A 62 -10.98 -12.55 24.99
CA ASP A 62 -11.71 -11.57 25.79
C ASP A 62 -12.28 -10.41 24.98
N LYS A 63 -11.60 -10.00 23.90
CA LYS A 63 -11.83 -8.69 23.27
C LYS A 63 -11.39 -8.70 21.81
N TRP A 64 -12.15 -9.40 20.97
CA TRP A 64 -11.84 -9.60 19.54
C TRP A 64 -11.64 -8.28 18.76
N LEU A 65 -12.15 -7.15 19.27
CA LEU A 65 -12.04 -5.80 18.69
C LEU A 65 -10.90 -4.93 19.27
N TYR A 66 -10.20 -5.39 20.31
CA TYR A 66 -9.01 -4.71 20.87
C TYR A 66 -7.71 -5.22 20.24
N VAL A 67 -7.71 -5.31 18.91
CA VAL A 67 -6.56 -5.70 18.09
C VAL A 67 -5.45 -4.68 18.28
N ALA A 68 -4.39 -5.06 19.03
CA ALA A 68 -3.23 -4.24 19.39
C ALA A 68 -3.59 -3.02 20.22
N ARG A 69 -3.02 -2.77 21.41
CA ARG A 69 -3.09 -1.40 21.94
C ARG A 69 -2.16 -0.50 21.13
N TYR A 70 -2.64 -0.11 19.95
CA TYR A 70 -2.06 0.90 19.09
C TYR A 70 -2.37 2.26 19.72
N GLU A 71 -1.76 2.56 20.87
CA GLU A 71 -1.89 3.87 21.52
C GLU A 71 -1.14 4.97 20.75
N VAL A 72 -1.02 4.86 19.42
CA VAL A 72 -0.35 5.84 18.57
C VAL A 72 -1.10 7.16 18.60
N GLY A 73 -0.45 8.19 19.14
CA GLY A 73 -0.70 9.63 19.02
C GLY A 73 -2.10 10.18 19.39
N ARG A 74 -3.13 9.34 19.43
CA ARG A 74 -4.55 9.69 19.34
C ARG A 74 -5.41 9.04 20.43
N GLY A 75 -4.81 8.24 21.31
CA GLY A 75 -5.51 7.59 22.43
C GLY A 75 -6.49 6.48 22.00
N LEU A 76 -6.33 5.92 20.80
CA LEU A 76 -7.20 4.84 20.31
C LEU A 76 -6.71 3.48 20.85
N PRO A 77 -7.64 2.59 21.27
CA PRO A 77 -7.25 1.36 21.95
C PRO A 77 -6.92 0.21 20.99
N SER A 78 -7.16 0.39 19.69
CA SER A 78 -6.89 -0.66 18.69
C SER A 78 -6.55 -0.15 17.30
N LEU A 79 -5.76 -0.94 16.56
CA LEU A 79 -5.46 -0.66 15.14
C LEU A 79 -6.74 -0.65 14.30
N VAL A 80 -7.76 -1.43 14.68
CA VAL A 80 -9.11 -1.41 14.07
C VAL A 80 -9.84 -0.08 14.33
N PHE A 81 -9.55 0.60 15.45
CA PHE A 81 -10.10 1.93 15.74
C PHE A 81 -9.32 3.06 15.07
N ASP A 82 -8.01 2.91 14.85
CA ASP A 82 -7.21 3.89 14.10
C ASP A 82 -7.47 3.81 12.59
N HIS A 83 -7.59 2.59 12.07
CA HIS A 83 -8.02 2.30 10.69
C HIS A 83 -8.93 1.07 10.69
N TRP A 84 -10.14 1.14 10.10
CA TRP A 84 -11.03 -0.03 10.00
C TRP A 84 -10.40 -1.10 9.10
N GLN A 85 -9.65 -2.04 9.68
CA GLN A 85 -8.91 -3.07 8.94
C GLN A 85 -9.01 -4.51 9.53
N PRO A 86 -10.20 -5.04 9.88
CA PRO A 86 -10.33 -6.39 10.45
C PRO A 86 -9.69 -7.52 9.61
N THR A 87 -9.63 -7.36 8.28
CA THR A 87 -9.07 -8.37 7.37
C THR A 87 -7.56 -8.59 7.58
N THR A 88 -6.85 -7.67 8.21
CA THR A 88 -5.42 -7.85 8.58
C THR A 88 -5.19 -9.06 9.48
N LEU A 89 -6.21 -9.48 10.26
CA LEU A 89 -6.16 -10.67 11.11
C LEU A 89 -5.91 -11.97 10.33
N VAL A 90 -6.22 -12.01 9.03
CA VAL A 90 -5.88 -13.16 8.17
C VAL A 90 -4.36 -13.39 8.10
N LEU A 91 -3.55 -12.36 8.39
CA LEU A 91 -2.10 -12.44 8.41
C LEU A 91 -1.54 -12.95 9.74
N TRP A 92 -2.37 -13.05 10.80
CA TRP A 92 -1.97 -13.54 12.11
C TRP A 92 -1.19 -14.87 12.07
N PRO A 93 -1.68 -15.96 11.42
CA PRO A 93 -0.96 -17.22 11.41
C PRO A 93 0.39 -17.10 10.69
N ILE A 94 0.46 -16.28 9.64
CA ILE A 94 1.68 -16.09 8.87
C ILE A 94 2.75 -15.39 9.73
N VAL A 95 2.39 -14.32 10.43
CA VAL A 95 3.32 -13.58 11.32
C VAL A 95 3.72 -14.42 12.52
N ARG A 96 2.80 -15.25 13.06
CA ARG A 96 3.10 -16.17 14.16
C ARG A 96 4.08 -17.28 13.78
N LEU A 97 3.97 -17.80 12.56
CA LEU A 97 4.81 -18.91 12.10
C LEU A 97 6.16 -18.45 11.52
N PHE A 98 6.17 -17.31 10.81
CA PHE A 98 7.32 -16.88 10.00
C PHE A 98 7.96 -15.56 10.44
N GLY A 99 7.43 -14.93 11.49
CA GLY A 99 7.96 -13.67 12.00
C GLY A 99 7.46 -12.43 11.25
N PRO A 100 7.87 -11.21 11.65
CA PRO A 100 7.40 -9.95 11.06
C PRO A 100 7.71 -9.83 9.57
N HIS A 101 8.90 -10.29 9.16
CA HIS A 101 9.37 -10.22 7.78
C HIS A 101 8.46 -10.95 6.77
N SER A 102 7.57 -11.84 7.22
CA SER A 102 6.57 -12.44 6.34
C SER A 102 5.62 -11.41 5.73
N LEU A 103 5.39 -10.28 6.42
CA LEU A 103 4.57 -9.18 5.91
C LEU A 103 5.23 -8.49 4.70
N LEU A 104 6.56 -8.38 4.69
CA LEU A 104 7.30 -7.89 3.51
C LEU A 104 7.04 -8.78 2.29
N VAL A 105 6.99 -10.09 2.51
CA VAL A 105 6.69 -11.08 1.45
C VAL A 105 5.25 -10.93 0.97
N VAL A 106 4.29 -10.77 1.90
CA VAL A 106 2.87 -10.59 1.55
C VAL A 106 2.68 -9.37 0.64
N GLN A 107 3.24 -8.21 1.01
CA GLN A 107 3.15 -7.02 0.16
C GLN A 107 3.88 -7.19 -1.17
N ALA A 108 5.08 -7.79 -1.17
CA ALA A 108 5.83 -8.03 -2.40
C ALA A 108 5.10 -8.95 -3.38
N LEU A 109 4.38 -9.95 -2.88
CA LEU A 109 3.67 -10.92 -3.73
C LEU A 109 2.25 -10.47 -4.10
N ALA A 110 1.68 -9.47 -3.43
CA ALA A 110 0.32 -8.99 -3.71
C ALA A 110 0.12 -8.54 -5.17
N PRO A 111 1.03 -7.77 -5.81
CA PRO A 111 0.91 -7.43 -7.23
C PRO A 111 1.04 -8.64 -8.16
N VAL A 112 1.90 -9.59 -7.84
CA VAL A 112 2.04 -10.83 -8.64
C VAL A 112 0.77 -11.66 -8.58
N TRP A 113 0.23 -11.85 -7.37
CA TRP A 113 -1.06 -12.50 -7.16
C TRP A 113 -2.18 -11.80 -7.93
N ALA A 114 -2.27 -10.48 -7.83
CA ALA A 114 -3.28 -9.70 -8.53
C ALA A 114 -3.17 -9.85 -10.06
N ASN A 115 -1.95 -9.88 -10.60
CA ASN A 115 -1.71 -10.07 -12.02
C ASN A 115 -2.11 -11.46 -12.52
N LEU A 116 -2.06 -12.52 -11.69
CA LEU A 116 -2.62 -13.83 -12.07
C LEU A 116 -4.13 -13.75 -12.35
N PHE A 117 -4.86 -12.92 -11.60
CA PHE A 117 -6.29 -12.70 -11.84
C PHE A 117 -6.55 -11.69 -12.96
N LEU A 118 -5.65 -10.72 -13.16
CA LEU A 118 -5.67 -9.85 -14.33
C LEU A 118 -5.55 -10.67 -15.63
N LEU A 119 -4.66 -11.65 -15.68
CA LEU A 119 -4.52 -12.57 -16.82
C LEU A 119 -5.79 -13.38 -17.06
N LYS A 120 -6.39 -13.94 -16.01
CA LYS A 120 -7.65 -14.70 -16.11
C LYS A 120 -8.78 -13.80 -16.62
N THR A 121 -8.85 -12.58 -16.11
CA THR A 121 -9.83 -11.57 -16.56
C THR A 121 -9.61 -11.20 -18.02
N GLY A 122 -8.37 -10.93 -18.42
CA GLY A 122 -7.96 -10.65 -19.80
C GLY A 122 -8.36 -11.76 -20.77
N ARG A 123 -8.12 -13.03 -20.40
CA ARG A 123 -8.60 -14.19 -21.18
C ARG A 123 -10.11 -14.18 -21.32
N GLN A 124 -10.82 -13.93 -20.23
CA GLN A 124 -12.28 -13.96 -20.21
C GLN A 124 -12.91 -12.85 -21.07
N VAL A 125 -12.27 -11.69 -21.19
CA VAL A 125 -12.74 -10.58 -22.04
C VAL A 125 -12.21 -10.64 -23.47
N GLY A 126 -11.41 -11.66 -23.82
CA GLY A 126 -10.98 -11.94 -25.19
C GLY A 126 -9.64 -11.30 -25.61
N LEU A 127 -8.80 -10.85 -24.68
CA LEU A 127 -7.44 -10.41 -25.02
C LEU A 127 -6.58 -11.59 -25.49
N GLY A 128 -5.71 -11.36 -26.48
CA GLY A 128 -4.63 -12.28 -26.84
C GLY A 128 -3.52 -12.32 -25.80
N GLY A 129 -2.64 -13.32 -25.88
CA GLY A 129 -1.45 -13.52 -25.06
C GLY A 129 -0.51 -12.32 -25.06
N PHE A 130 -0.30 -11.68 -26.23
CA PHE A 130 0.51 -10.46 -26.29
C PHE A 130 -0.13 -9.27 -25.54
N ASP A 131 -1.42 -9.02 -25.72
CA ASP A 131 -2.11 -7.92 -25.03
C ASP A 131 -2.23 -8.20 -23.52
N ARG A 132 -2.35 -9.47 -23.13
CA ARG A 132 -2.27 -9.91 -21.72
C ARG A 132 -0.89 -9.65 -21.11
N LEU A 133 0.18 -9.95 -21.84
CA LEU A 133 1.54 -9.62 -21.44
C LEU A 133 1.70 -8.11 -21.21
N PHE A 134 1.18 -7.30 -22.14
CA PHE A 134 1.21 -5.84 -22.01
C PHE A 134 0.52 -5.34 -20.73
N VAL A 135 -0.70 -5.78 -20.43
CA VAL A 135 -1.40 -5.33 -19.21
C VAL A 135 -0.70 -5.76 -17.92
N VAL A 136 0.00 -6.91 -17.92
CA VAL A 136 0.83 -7.32 -16.78
C VAL A 136 2.05 -6.42 -16.64
N VAL A 137 2.75 -6.12 -17.74
CA VAL A 137 3.93 -5.27 -17.72
C VAL A 137 3.59 -3.86 -17.25
N ILE A 138 2.52 -3.24 -17.75
CA ILE A 138 2.12 -1.90 -17.29
C ILE A 138 1.69 -1.89 -15.82
N CYS A 139 1.10 -2.99 -15.34
CA CYS A 139 0.70 -3.11 -13.93
C CYS A 139 1.92 -3.19 -13.02
N LEU A 140 2.85 -4.11 -13.30
CA LEU A 140 4.01 -4.38 -12.44
C LEU A 140 5.08 -3.30 -12.52
N PHE A 141 5.36 -2.80 -13.72
CA PHE A 141 6.44 -1.84 -13.96
C PHE A 141 5.96 -0.40 -13.97
N SER A 142 4.72 -0.11 -13.59
CA SER A 142 4.36 1.27 -13.26
C SER A 142 5.26 1.76 -12.12
N PRO A 143 5.85 2.98 -12.22
CA PRO A 143 6.66 3.57 -11.14
C PRO A 143 5.93 3.55 -9.80
N TYR A 144 4.63 3.81 -9.79
CA TYR A 144 3.82 3.78 -8.58
C TYR A 144 3.69 2.37 -8.01
N MET A 145 3.46 1.34 -8.83
CA MET A 145 3.42 -0.03 -8.33
C MET A 145 4.77 -0.42 -7.73
N MET A 146 5.87 -0.14 -8.43
CA MET A 146 7.20 -0.50 -7.96
C MET A 146 7.59 0.25 -6.68
N LEU A 147 7.34 1.57 -6.60
CA LEU A 147 7.64 2.36 -5.42
C LEU A 147 6.76 2.00 -4.22
N ALA A 148 5.45 1.83 -4.44
CA ALA A 148 4.50 1.43 -3.42
C ALA A 148 4.76 0.02 -2.90
N THR A 149 5.25 -0.88 -3.76
CA THR A 149 5.59 -2.23 -3.34
C THR A 149 6.97 -2.28 -2.70
N MET A 150 7.95 -1.49 -3.18
CA MET A 150 9.28 -1.38 -2.53
C MET A 150 9.12 -0.84 -1.10
N ASP A 151 8.40 0.27 -0.94
CA ASP A 151 8.04 0.87 0.35
C ASP A 151 9.21 0.95 1.34
N SER A 152 10.04 1.97 1.14
CA SER A 152 11.39 2.06 1.73
C SER A 152 11.44 2.37 3.22
N ILE A 153 10.37 2.89 3.81
CA ILE A 153 10.35 3.36 5.20
C ILE A 153 9.45 2.48 6.05
N GLU A 154 8.22 2.27 5.58
CA GLU A 154 7.16 1.56 6.31
C GLU A 154 7.31 0.05 6.20
N GLY A 155 7.76 -0.42 5.03
CA GLY A 155 8.05 -1.82 4.74
C GLY A 155 6.80 -2.66 4.47
N PHE A 156 5.73 -2.47 5.24
CA PHE A 156 4.45 -3.14 5.04
C PHE A 156 3.25 -2.19 5.23
N HIS A 157 2.25 -2.28 4.35
CA HIS A 157 0.95 -1.67 4.52
C HIS A 157 -0.17 -2.66 4.26
N ALA A 158 -1.18 -2.63 5.13
CA ALA A 158 -2.42 -3.41 4.99
C ALA A 158 -3.18 -3.11 3.68
N THR A 159 -2.96 -1.96 3.05
CA THR A 159 -3.53 -1.61 1.74
C THR A 159 -3.16 -2.63 0.65
N SER A 160 -2.03 -3.33 0.77
CA SER A 160 -1.66 -4.44 -0.12
C SER A 160 -2.72 -5.56 -0.17
N LEU A 161 -3.52 -5.72 0.90
CA LEU A 161 -4.62 -6.68 0.94
C LEU A 161 -5.76 -6.32 -0.03
N LEU A 162 -5.90 -5.05 -0.44
CA LEU A 162 -6.86 -4.66 -1.48
C LEU A 162 -6.55 -5.37 -2.80
N LEU A 163 -5.27 -5.64 -3.10
CA LEU A 163 -4.88 -6.41 -4.28
C LEU A 163 -5.15 -7.90 -4.07
N ILE A 164 -4.87 -8.42 -2.87
CA ILE A 164 -5.07 -9.84 -2.53
C ILE A 164 -6.54 -10.25 -2.67
N PHE A 165 -7.47 -9.41 -2.22
CA PHE A 165 -8.90 -9.71 -2.28
C PHE A 165 -9.62 -9.07 -3.47
N GLY A 166 -9.20 -7.87 -3.90
CA GLY A 166 -9.87 -7.12 -4.97
C GLY A 166 -9.65 -7.71 -6.36
N ALA A 167 -8.46 -8.23 -6.64
CA ALA A 167 -8.16 -8.87 -7.92
C ALA A 167 -8.98 -10.16 -8.16
N PRO A 168 -9.02 -11.14 -7.22
CA PRO A 168 -9.89 -12.28 -7.36
C PRO A 168 -11.38 -11.93 -7.27
N LEU A 169 -11.76 -10.87 -6.54
CA LEU A 169 -13.14 -10.37 -6.49
C LEU A 169 -13.61 -9.92 -7.88
N ALA A 170 -12.80 -9.09 -8.55
CA ALA A 170 -13.08 -8.62 -9.90
C ALA A 170 -13.24 -9.80 -10.88
N TRP A 171 -12.29 -10.74 -10.85
CA TRP A 171 -12.38 -11.95 -11.66
C TRP A 171 -13.63 -12.77 -11.35
N ALA A 172 -13.93 -13.03 -10.08
CA ALA A 172 -15.09 -13.80 -9.65
C ALA A 172 -16.41 -13.16 -10.11
N ALA A 173 -16.53 -11.84 -9.97
CA ALA A 173 -17.69 -11.08 -10.44
C ALA A 173 -17.85 -11.16 -11.96
N ILE A 174 -16.77 -10.97 -12.73
CA ILE A 174 -16.79 -11.06 -14.20
C ILE A 174 -17.10 -12.50 -14.65
N SER A 175 -16.58 -13.51 -13.94
CA SER A 175 -16.86 -14.94 -14.12
C SER A 175 -18.21 -15.41 -13.58
N ARG A 176 -19.07 -14.51 -13.07
CA ARG A 176 -20.38 -14.83 -12.48
C ARG A 176 -20.33 -15.84 -11.33
N ARG A 177 -19.19 -15.91 -10.62
CA ARG A 177 -18.99 -16.75 -9.43
C ARG A 177 -19.46 -16.00 -8.19
N TRP A 178 -20.76 -15.75 -8.08
CA TRP A 178 -21.32 -14.79 -7.14
C TRP A 178 -21.08 -15.12 -5.66
N ILE A 179 -21.09 -16.40 -5.29
CA ILE A 179 -20.79 -16.82 -3.91
C ILE A 179 -19.35 -16.44 -3.54
N LEU A 180 -18.39 -16.76 -4.41
CA LEU A 180 -16.98 -16.39 -4.21
C LEU A 180 -16.80 -14.87 -4.22
N ALA A 181 -17.47 -14.16 -5.13
CA ALA A 181 -17.45 -12.70 -5.16
C ALA A 181 -18.00 -12.09 -3.87
N LEU A 182 -19.08 -12.64 -3.30
CA LEU A 182 -19.63 -12.16 -2.03
C LEU A 182 -18.65 -12.36 -0.87
N VAL A 183 -18.03 -13.54 -0.76
CA VAL A 183 -17.03 -13.83 0.28
C VAL A 183 -15.84 -12.88 0.15
N LEU A 184 -15.30 -12.71 -1.06
CA LEU A 184 -14.18 -11.81 -1.31
C LEU A 184 -14.55 -10.34 -1.08
N LEU A 185 -15.79 -9.96 -1.36
CA LEU A 185 -16.32 -8.62 -1.08
C LEU A 185 -16.32 -8.35 0.43
N VAL A 186 -16.76 -9.30 1.27
CA VAL A 186 -16.71 -9.15 2.73
C VAL A 186 -15.27 -8.91 3.20
N PHE A 187 -14.31 -9.70 2.73
CA PHE A 187 -12.90 -9.46 3.08
C PHE A 187 -12.40 -8.10 2.56
N PHE A 188 -12.73 -7.73 1.32
CA PHE A 188 -12.31 -6.49 0.70
C PHE A 188 -12.83 -5.25 1.46
N LEU A 189 -14.12 -5.25 1.83
CA LEU A 189 -14.74 -4.16 2.59
C LEU A 189 -14.12 -3.98 3.99
N ASN A 190 -13.54 -5.04 4.55
CA ASN A 190 -12.87 -5.02 5.85
C ASN A 190 -11.34 -4.83 5.76
N VAL A 191 -10.81 -4.53 4.57
CA VAL A 191 -9.42 -4.08 4.43
C VAL A 191 -9.30 -2.59 4.80
N ARG A 192 -10.32 -1.77 4.49
CA ARG A 192 -10.26 -0.32 4.70
C ARG A 192 -11.64 0.34 4.70
N GLU A 193 -11.79 1.42 5.46
CA GLU A 193 -13.04 2.22 5.57
C GLU A 193 -13.57 2.74 4.22
N ASN A 194 -12.68 3.06 3.27
CA ASN A 194 -13.06 3.56 1.94
C ASN A 194 -13.23 2.44 0.89
N ALA A 195 -13.05 1.16 1.26
CA ALA A 195 -13.11 0.05 0.31
C ALA A 195 -14.47 -0.07 -0.39
N ALA A 196 -15.57 0.25 0.29
CA ALA A 196 -16.92 0.23 -0.29
C ALA A 196 -17.05 1.08 -1.56
N LEU A 197 -16.30 2.19 -1.62
CA LEU A 197 -16.37 3.15 -2.72
C LEU A 197 -15.68 2.63 -3.97
N TYR A 198 -14.57 1.90 -3.80
CA TYR A 198 -13.91 1.22 -4.90
C TYR A 198 -14.86 0.20 -5.54
N ILE A 199 -15.67 -0.49 -4.75
CA ILE A 199 -16.65 -1.46 -5.25
C ILE A 199 -17.79 -0.77 -5.98
N ILE A 200 -18.37 0.28 -5.40
CA ILE A 200 -19.44 1.06 -6.03
C ILE A 200 -18.96 1.67 -7.34
N GLY A 201 -17.80 2.32 -7.34
CA GLY A 201 -17.18 2.87 -8.54
C GLY A 201 -16.90 1.81 -9.60
N ALA A 202 -16.38 0.63 -9.21
CA ALA A 202 -16.06 -0.45 -10.13
C ALA A 202 -17.33 -1.05 -10.75
N GLY A 203 -18.36 -1.27 -9.93
CA GLY A 203 -19.65 -1.81 -10.36
C GLY A 203 -20.38 -0.88 -11.33
N LEU A 204 -20.49 0.41 -10.98
CA LEU A 204 -21.07 1.42 -11.85
C LEU A 204 -20.26 1.58 -13.14
N GLY A 205 -18.94 1.58 -13.02
CA GLY A 205 -18.02 1.66 -14.14
C GLY A 205 -18.17 0.50 -15.14
N TYR A 206 -18.26 -0.71 -14.62
CA TYR A 206 -18.48 -1.92 -15.42
C TYR A 206 -19.87 -1.93 -16.07
N TRP A 207 -20.90 -1.50 -15.34
CA TRP A 207 -22.26 -1.36 -15.89
C TRP A 207 -22.31 -0.36 -17.05
N MET A 208 -21.69 0.81 -16.88
CA MET A 208 -21.58 1.81 -17.95
C MET A 208 -20.78 1.31 -19.16
N PHE A 209 -19.74 0.49 -18.92
CA PHE A 209 -18.96 -0.11 -20.00
C PHE A 209 -19.79 -1.11 -20.83
N ARG A 210 -20.64 -1.91 -20.17
CA ARG A 210 -21.49 -2.94 -20.81
C ARG A 210 -22.73 -2.37 -21.50
N ASN A 211 -23.23 -1.23 -21.05
CA ASN A 211 -24.51 -0.70 -21.50
C ASN A 211 -24.33 0.27 -22.70
N THR A 212 -24.99 -0.05 -23.81
CA THR A 212 -24.98 0.71 -25.08
C THR A 212 -25.64 2.08 -24.95
N TYR A 213 -26.53 2.26 -23.96
CA TYR A 213 -27.14 3.56 -23.66
C TYR A 213 -26.11 4.66 -23.41
N PHE A 214 -24.96 4.30 -22.86
CA PHE A 214 -23.87 5.23 -22.58
C PHE A 214 -22.84 5.31 -23.70
N ASP A 215 -23.15 5.05 -24.98
CA ASP A 215 -22.15 5.23 -26.04
C ASP A 215 -21.92 6.72 -26.38
N GLY A 216 -20.68 7.07 -26.75
CA GLY A 216 -20.28 8.44 -27.14
C GLY A 216 -20.05 9.43 -25.98
N HIS A 217 -20.31 10.72 -26.23
CA HIS A 217 -20.04 11.84 -25.29
C HIS A 217 -20.79 11.70 -23.96
N ARG A 218 -21.96 11.04 -23.98
CA ARG A 218 -22.80 10.76 -22.81
C ARG A 218 -22.10 9.83 -21.80
N ARG A 219 -21.21 8.93 -22.26
CA ARG A 219 -20.39 8.08 -21.37
C ARG A 219 -19.47 8.90 -20.48
N VAL A 220 -18.83 9.90 -21.09
CA VAL A 220 -17.78 10.70 -20.45
C VAL A 220 -18.39 11.61 -19.39
N VAL A 221 -19.48 12.30 -19.73
CA VAL A 221 -20.18 13.18 -18.78
C VAL A 221 -20.77 12.38 -17.62
N ALA A 222 -21.46 11.27 -17.89
CA ALA A 222 -22.01 10.43 -16.81
C ALA A 222 -20.90 9.83 -15.92
N ALA A 223 -19.76 9.44 -16.50
CA ALA A 223 -18.64 8.89 -15.74
C ALA A 223 -18.00 9.95 -14.84
N LEU A 224 -17.86 11.19 -15.34
CA LEU A 224 -17.34 12.32 -14.56
C LEU A 224 -18.28 12.71 -13.41
N VAL A 225 -19.58 12.79 -13.67
CA VAL A 225 -20.59 13.12 -12.63
C VAL A 225 -20.64 12.03 -11.55
N LEU A 226 -20.67 10.76 -11.94
CA LEU A 226 -20.68 9.65 -10.99
C LEU A 226 -19.34 9.51 -10.24
N ALA A 227 -18.20 9.76 -10.90
CA ALA A 227 -16.91 9.81 -10.22
C ALA A 227 -16.88 10.93 -9.16
N ALA A 228 -17.42 12.12 -9.46
CA ALA A 228 -17.55 13.20 -8.49
C ALA A 228 -18.47 12.82 -7.31
N MET A 229 -19.55 12.08 -7.55
CA MET A 229 -20.41 11.58 -6.48
C MET A 229 -19.73 10.51 -5.61
N VAL A 230 -19.07 9.52 -6.22
CA VAL A 230 -18.31 8.49 -5.49
C VAL A 230 -17.18 9.12 -4.68
N PHE A 231 -16.51 10.13 -5.23
CA PHE A 231 -15.52 10.95 -4.52
C PHE A 231 -16.16 11.63 -3.29
N PHE A 232 -17.27 12.35 -3.46
CA PHE A 232 -17.87 13.11 -2.36
C PHE A 232 -18.44 12.21 -1.25
N ILE A 233 -19.17 11.15 -1.61
CA ILE A 233 -19.65 10.13 -0.66
C ILE A 233 -18.48 9.45 0.01
N GLY A 234 -17.40 9.22 -0.73
CA GLY A 234 -16.26 8.50 -0.21
C GLY A 234 -15.42 9.26 0.78
N ILE A 235 -15.35 10.55 0.59
CA ILE A 235 -14.55 11.45 1.40
C ILE A 235 -15.27 11.81 2.70
N LYS A 236 -16.58 12.06 2.64
CA LYS A 236 -17.35 12.51 3.80
C LYS A 236 -18.32 11.48 4.33
N GLY A 237 -19.02 10.76 3.45
CA GLY A 237 -20.08 9.83 3.82
C GLY A 237 -19.54 8.56 4.48
N ALA A 238 -18.61 7.86 3.84
CA ALA A 238 -18.11 6.57 4.35
C ALA A 238 -17.40 6.69 5.72
N PRO A 239 -16.48 7.64 5.96
CA PRO A 239 -15.86 7.81 7.27
C PRO A 239 -16.87 8.21 8.36
N LEU A 240 -17.83 9.08 8.02
CA LEU A 240 -18.89 9.51 8.94
C LEU A 240 -19.80 8.34 9.33
N LEU A 241 -20.17 7.48 8.38
CA LEU A 241 -20.96 6.27 8.63
C LEU A 241 -20.17 5.20 9.40
N ALA A 242 -18.86 5.13 9.21
CA ALA A 242 -17.97 4.23 9.95
C ALA A 242 -17.60 4.76 11.36
N GLY A 243 -17.98 6.00 11.69
CA GLY A 243 -17.63 6.63 12.97
C GLY A 243 -16.14 6.97 13.12
N VAL A 244 -15.40 7.08 12.02
CA VAL A 244 -13.96 7.33 12.00
C VAL A 244 -13.68 8.73 11.44
N GLN A 245 -12.80 9.50 12.08
CA GLN A 245 -12.31 10.76 11.51
C GLN A 245 -11.26 10.46 10.43
N ASN A 246 -11.53 10.84 9.19
CA ASN A 246 -10.55 10.75 8.11
C ASN A 246 -9.49 11.85 8.26
N PHE A 247 -8.45 11.58 9.04
CA PHE A 247 -7.39 12.53 9.42
C PHE A 247 -6.69 13.19 8.23
N HIS A 248 -6.52 12.45 7.13
CA HIS A 248 -5.92 12.99 5.90
C HIS A 248 -6.81 14.05 5.23
N PHE A 249 -8.13 13.96 5.41
CA PHE A 249 -9.08 14.89 4.82
C PHE A 249 -9.37 16.14 5.64
N GLY A 250 -9.18 16.11 6.96
CA GLY A 250 -9.13 17.34 7.76
C GLY A 250 -8.04 18.29 7.25
N LYS A 251 -6.91 17.74 6.80
CA LYS A 251 -5.84 18.49 6.12
C LYS A 251 -6.23 18.92 4.70
N VAL A 252 -6.96 18.10 3.94
CA VAL A 252 -7.48 18.48 2.61
C VAL A 252 -8.52 19.60 2.73
N GLY A 253 -9.44 19.59 3.69
CA GLY A 253 -10.40 20.69 3.91
C GLY A 253 -9.72 21.99 4.32
N HIS A 254 -8.65 21.91 5.13
CA HIS A 254 -7.83 23.06 5.49
C HIS A 254 -7.00 23.56 4.29
N ALA A 255 -6.38 22.65 3.52
CA ALA A 255 -5.65 22.97 2.29
C ALA A 255 -6.58 23.52 1.19
N LEU A 256 -7.81 23.02 1.10
CA LEU A 256 -8.81 23.47 0.15
C LEU A 256 -9.40 24.85 0.52
N GLY A 257 -9.25 25.30 1.77
CA GLY A 257 -9.81 26.56 2.27
C GLY A 257 -8.81 27.69 2.51
N SER A 258 -7.52 27.38 2.72
CA SER A 258 -6.52 28.37 3.15
C SER A 258 -5.19 28.31 2.41
N SER A 259 -5.08 27.54 1.32
CA SER A 259 -3.78 27.30 0.70
C SER A 259 -3.51 28.13 -0.56
N PRO A 260 -2.35 28.82 -0.65
CA PRO A 260 -1.80 29.29 -1.92
C PRO A 260 -1.51 28.14 -2.91
N ILE A 261 -1.63 26.87 -2.51
CA ILE A 261 -1.46 25.65 -3.34
C ILE A 261 -2.53 25.52 -4.44
N PHE A 262 -3.63 26.29 -4.42
CA PHE A 262 -4.54 26.37 -5.58
C PHE A 262 -4.06 27.27 -6.72
N HIS A 263 -2.96 27.98 -6.53
CA HIS A 263 -2.11 28.28 -7.67
C HIS A 263 -1.53 26.93 -8.11
N PHE A 264 -2.26 26.24 -9.01
CA PHE A 264 -1.79 25.06 -9.71
C PHE A 264 -0.48 25.41 -10.40
N ASP A 265 0.64 25.26 -9.69
CA ASP A 265 1.95 25.29 -10.29
C ASP A 265 2.16 23.94 -10.97
N LEU A 266 1.73 23.89 -12.24
CA LEU A 266 1.91 22.72 -13.10
C LEU A 266 3.39 22.35 -13.28
N SER A 267 4.34 23.23 -12.91
CA SER A 267 5.77 22.89 -12.91
C SER A 267 6.14 21.85 -11.84
N GLY A 268 5.30 21.70 -10.80
CA GLY A 268 5.42 20.72 -9.73
C GLY A 268 4.56 19.47 -9.89
N ILE A 269 3.73 19.35 -10.95
CA ILE A 269 3.15 18.06 -11.35
C ILE A 269 4.31 17.22 -11.89
N ASP A 270 4.98 16.55 -10.95
CA ASP A 270 6.17 15.76 -11.20
C ASP A 270 5.93 14.76 -12.32
N LYS A 271 7.03 14.44 -13.01
CA LYS A 271 7.16 13.45 -14.08
C LYS A 271 6.43 12.12 -13.80
N ASP A 272 6.14 11.83 -12.54
CA ASP A 272 5.40 10.67 -12.06
C ASP A 272 3.91 10.65 -12.49
N TRP A 273 3.17 11.77 -12.45
CA TRP A 273 1.76 11.79 -12.90
C TRP A 273 1.61 11.67 -14.41
N ALA A 274 2.55 12.28 -15.15
CA ALA A 274 2.69 12.03 -16.57
C ALA A 274 3.00 10.54 -16.82
N ALA A 275 3.88 9.90 -16.03
CA ALA A 275 4.13 8.46 -16.14
C ALA A 275 2.91 7.58 -15.78
N TYR A 276 2.04 8.01 -14.86
CA TYR A 276 0.77 7.32 -14.55
C TYR A 276 -0.21 7.36 -15.73
N LEU A 277 -0.44 8.55 -16.30
CA LEU A 277 -1.35 8.74 -17.43
C LEU A 277 -0.79 8.17 -18.74
N ILE A 278 0.52 8.27 -18.95
CA ILE A 278 1.21 7.69 -20.11
C ILE A 278 1.24 6.17 -20.00
N GLY A 279 1.45 5.59 -18.80
CA GLY A 279 1.51 4.14 -18.58
C GLY A 279 0.18 3.39 -18.77
N LEU A 280 -0.94 4.07 -18.52
CA LEU A 280 -2.28 3.47 -18.50
C LEU A 280 -3.21 4.01 -19.60
N TRP A 281 -2.66 4.64 -20.64
CA TRP A 281 -3.46 5.29 -21.69
C TRP A 281 -4.59 4.43 -22.32
N PRO A 282 -4.49 3.09 -22.47
CA PRO A 282 -5.61 2.31 -23.00
C PRO A 282 -6.82 2.33 -22.06
N ALA A 283 -6.63 2.57 -20.76
CA ALA A 283 -7.71 2.68 -19.78
C ALA A 283 -8.67 3.85 -20.09
N VAL A 284 -8.22 4.88 -20.80
CA VAL A 284 -9.06 6.00 -21.29
C VAL A 284 -10.21 5.51 -22.17
N LEU A 285 -10.03 4.38 -22.86
CA LEU A 285 -11.05 3.77 -23.71
C LEU A 285 -12.08 2.92 -22.93
N ALA A 286 -11.88 2.77 -21.62
CA ALA A 286 -12.81 2.17 -20.68
C ALA A 286 -13.20 3.19 -19.57
N PRO A 287 -13.80 4.36 -19.91
CA PRO A 287 -13.98 5.48 -18.98
C PRO A 287 -14.82 5.15 -17.75
N GLY A 288 -15.74 4.17 -17.84
CA GLY A 288 -16.46 3.68 -16.66
C GLY A 288 -15.51 3.04 -15.63
N ALA A 289 -14.51 2.27 -16.08
CA ALA A 289 -13.53 1.66 -15.19
C ALA A 289 -12.52 2.67 -14.59
N LEU A 290 -12.42 3.89 -15.13
CA LEU A 290 -11.63 4.99 -14.54
C LEU A 290 -12.30 5.64 -13.32
N MET A 291 -13.59 5.38 -13.09
CA MET A 291 -14.37 6.00 -12.01
C MET A 291 -13.91 5.58 -10.60
N THR A 292 -13.20 4.48 -10.45
CA THR A 292 -12.57 4.08 -9.19
C THR A 292 -11.22 4.74 -8.94
N ILE A 293 -10.60 5.23 -10.01
CA ILE A 293 -9.21 5.70 -10.02
C ILE A 293 -9.16 7.21 -9.84
N LEU A 294 -9.98 7.93 -10.60
CA LEU A 294 -9.97 9.39 -10.64
C LEU A 294 -10.25 10.03 -9.26
N PRO A 295 -11.23 9.56 -8.48
CA PRO A 295 -11.46 10.09 -7.14
C PRO A 295 -10.21 10.01 -6.26
N GLU A 296 -9.65 8.81 -6.10
CA GLU A 296 -8.48 8.58 -5.25
C GLU A 296 -7.25 9.32 -5.79
N ALA A 297 -7.02 9.31 -7.11
CA ALA A 297 -5.92 10.04 -7.74
C ALA A 297 -5.99 11.55 -7.44
N VAL A 298 -7.17 12.16 -7.50
CA VAL A 298 -7.37 13.58 -7.16
C VAL A 298 -7.10 13.83 -5.67
N VAL A 299 -7.54 12.94 -4.77
CA VAL A 299 -7.21 13.04 -3.33
C VAL A 299 -5.69 13.06 -3.14
N LEU A 300 -5.00 12.14 -3.80
CA LEU A 300 -3.56 11.97 -3.66
C LEU A 300 -2.77 13.15 -4.25
N ILE A 301 -3.27 13.79 -5.30
CA ILE A 301 -2.70 15.04 -5.83
C ILE A 301 -2.84 16.16 -4.79
N VAL A 302 -3.97 16.25 -4.10
CA VAL A 302 -4.29 17.33 -3.15
C VAL A 302 -3.67 17.10 -1.76
N ALA A 303 -3.45 15.85 -1.34
CA ALA A 303 -3.05 15.48 0.03
C ALA A 303 -1.53 15.56 0.31
N ASP A 304 -0.75 16.18 -0.57
CA ASP A 304 0.72 16.30 -0.52
C ASP A 304 1.48 14.97 -0.73
N LYS A 305 2.53 15.01 -1.57
CA LYS A 305 3.23 13.86 -2.17
C LYS A 305 3.86 12.89 -1.17
N THR A 306 4.11 13.35 0.06
CA THR A 306 4.82 12.58 1.10
C THR A 306 3.99 11.43 1.67
N ILE A 307 2.67 11.47 1.56
CA ILE A 307 1.72 10.53 2.22
C ILE A 307 1.16 9.47 1.25
N VAL A 308 1.64 9.44 0.00
CA VAL A 308 0.79 8.97 -1.13
C VAL A 308 1.24 7.67 -1.78
N ASN A 309 2.50 7.25 -1.61
CA ASN A 309 3.07 6.14 -2.40
C ASN A 309 2.29 4.83 -2.19
N TRP A 310 1.82 4.53 -0.98
CA TRP A 310 1.14 3.27 -0.66
C TRP A 310 -0.25 3.08 -1.30
N TYR A 311 -0.93 4.16 -1.71
CA TYR A 311 -2.18 4.05 -2.49
C TYR A 311 -1.94 3.69 -3.96
N GLY A 312 -0.70 3.82 -4.43
CA GLY A 312 -0.32 3.56 -5.82
C GLY A 312 -0.64 2.14 -6.29
N MET A 313 -0.53 1.12 -5.42
CA MET A 313 -0.79 -0.27 -5.81
C MET A 313 -2.22 -0.48 -6.32
N SER A 314 -3.22 -0.06 -5.54
CA SER A 314 -4.63 -0.24 -5.88
C SER A 314 -5.02 0.56 -7.10
N LEU A 315 -4.48 1.78 -7.23
CA LEU A 315 -4.73 2.65 -8.38
C LEU A 315 -4.14 2.10 -9.67
N VAL A 316 -2.90 1.61 -9.63
CA VAL A 316 -2.26 1.00 -10.79
C VAL A 316 -2.98 -0.29 -11.19
N TYR A 317 -3.38 -1.12 -10.22
CA TYR A 317 -4.11 -2.35 -10.52
C TYR A 317 -5.47 -2.05 -11.18
N ALA A 318 -6.25 -1.12 -10.61
CA ALA A 318 -7.51 -0.71 -11.20
C ALA A 318 -7.31 -0.13 -12.61
N GLY A 319 -6.24 0.64 -12.82
CA GLY A 319 -5.85 1.16 -14.14
C GLY A 319 -5.51 0.08 -15.14
N ALA A 320 -4.74 -0.94 -14.74
CA ALA A 320 -4.40 -2.07 -15.60
C ALA A 320 -5.63 -2.95 -15.93
N LEU A 321 -6.56 -3.09 -14.96
CA LEU A 321 -7.85 -3.73 -15.19
C LEU A 321 -8.70 -2.93 -16.20
N ALA A 322 -8.75 -1.60 -16.09
CA ALA A 322 -9.41 -0.74 -17.06
C ALA A 322 -8.75 -0.84 -18.46
N ALA A 323 -7.42 -0.84 -18.52
CA ALA A 323 -6.66 -1.03 -19.76
C ALA A 323 -6.95 -2.38 -20.42
N THR A 324 -7.22 -3.43 -19.64
CA THR A 324 -7.65 -4.74 -20.16
C THR A 324 -8.93 -4.62 -21.01
N PHE A 325 -9.94 -3.88 -20.53
CA PHE A 325 -11.16 -3.61 -21.31
C PHE A 325 -10.92 -2.63 -22.46
N GLY A 326 -10.08 -1.61 -22.24
CA GLY A 326 -9.74 -0.61 -23.25
C GLY A 326 -9.02 -1.19 -24.46
N LEU A 327 -8.11 -2.15 -24.25
CA LEU A 327 -7.38 -2.83 -25.33
C LEU A 327 -8.28 -3.69 -26.19
N VAL A 328 -9.26 -4.40 -25.61
CA VAL A 328 -10.27 -5.14 -26.38
C VAL A 328 -10.97 -4.20 -27.36
N ARG A 329 -11.39 -3.03 -26.87
CA ARG A 329 -12.07 -2.01 -27.68
C ARG A 329 -11.16 -1.42 -28.74
N LEU A 330 -9.92 -1.09 -28.38
CA LEU A 330 -8.94 -0.53 -29.30
C LEU A 330 -8.65 -1.49 -30.45
N ARG A 331 -8.41 -2.78 -30.15
CA ARG A 331 -8.18 -3.83 -31.15
C ARG A 331 -9.37 -3.99 -32.09
N ALA A 332 -10.59 -3.91 -31.56
CA ALA A 332 -11.82 -3.98 -32.36
C ALA A 332 -11.99 -2.79 -33.33
N TRP A 333 -11.41 -1.63 -33.00
CA TRP A 333 -11.49 -0.42 -33.83
C TRP A 333 -10.44 -0.35 -34.95
N LEU A 334 -9.40 -1.19 -34.92
CA LEU A 334 -8.33 -1.13 -35.91
C LEU A 334 -8.75 -1.89 -37.18
N PRO A 335 -8.93 -1.20 -38.32
CA PRO A 335 -9.60 -1.75 -39.50
C PRO A 335 -8.71 -2.68 -40.33
N ASN A 336 -7.39 -2.67 -40.13
CA ASN A 336 -6.46 -3.42 -40.96
C ASN A 336 -5.24 -3.96 -40.18
N ARG A 337 -4.48 -4.82 -40.87
CA ARG A 337 -3.29 -5.50 -40.32
C ARG A 337 -2.15 -4.51 -40.00
N ALA A 338 -1.94 -3.50 -40.84
CA ALA A 338 -0.88 -2.51 -40.63
C ALA A 338 -1.08 -1.73 -39.33
N ALA A 339 -2.30 -1.25 -39.07
CA ALA A 339 -2.63 -0.54 -37.84
C ALA A 339 -2.48 -1.43 -36.59
N ASN A 340 -2.83 -2.72 -36.70
CA ASN A 340 -2.60 -3.70 -35.64
C ASN A 340 -1.11 -3.95 -35.35
N LEU A 341 -0.27 -3.97 -36.39
CA LEU A 341 1.18 -4.08 -36.25
C LEU A 341 1.76 -2.82 -35.60
N THR A 342 1.37 -1.62 -36.07
CA THR A 342 1.80 -0.34 -35.49
C THR A 342 1.44 -0.25 -34.01
N LEU A 343 0.20 -0.60 -33.63
CA LEU A 343 -0.19 -0.67 -32.23
C LEU A 343 0.72 -1.63 -31.46
N SER A 344 0.92 -2.85 -31.96
CA SER A 344 1.74 -3.84 -31.25
C SER A 344 3.19 -3.37 -31.07
N SER A 345 3.78 -2.74 -32.08
CA SER A 345 5.11 -2.13 -31.98
C SER A 345 5.16 -1.01 -30.94
N ALA A 346 4.13 -0.15 -30.89
CA ALA A 346 4.02 0.89 -29.87
C ALA A 346 3.89 0.29 -28.46
N LEU A 347 3.11 -0.79 -28.30
CA LEU A 347 2.99 -1.52 -27.04
C LEU A 347 4.32 -2.17 -26.61
N VAL A 348 5.09 -2.74 -27.55
CA VAL A 348 6.45 -3.27 -27.26
C VAL A 348 7.39 -2.16 -26.78
N LEU A 349 7.45 -1.05 -27.50
CA LEU A 349 8.30 0.09 -27.14
C LEU A 349 7.92 0.61 -25.75
N HIS A 350 6.62 0.75 -25.49
CA HIS A 350 6.10 1.17 -24.21
C HIS A 350 6.53 0.21 -23.09
N MET A 351 6.34 -1.10 -23.25
CA MET A 351 6.78 -2.10 -22.27
C MET A 351 8.28 -2.00 -21.98
N GLY A 352 9.09 -1.89 -23.03
CA GLY A 352 10.55 -1.78 -22.90
C GLY A 352 10.97 -0.52 -22.15
N LEU A 353 10.42 0.64 -22.52
CA LEU A 353 10.68 1.91 -21.84
C LEU A 353 10.24 1.84 -20.38
N LEU A 354 9.03 1.35 -20.10
CA LEU A 354 8.48 1.29 -18.76
C LEU A 354 9.26 0.34 -17.86
N ALA A 355 9.58 -0.87 -18.34
CA ALA A 355 10.36 -1.83 -17.56
C ALA A 355 11.79 -1.33 -17.31
N GLY A 356 12.45 -0.79 -18.33
CA GLY A 356 13.82 -0.29 -18.21
C GLY A 356 13.93 0.90 -17.25
N THR A 357 13.09 1.92 -17.45
CA THR A 357 13.12 3.14 -16.62
C THR A 357 12.69 2.88 -15.18
N SER A 358 11.65 2.09 -14.96
CA SER A 358 11.10 1.87 -13.61
C SER A 358 12.01 0.99 -12.76
N VAL A 359 12.61 -0.06 -13.35
CA VAL A 359 13.63 -0.87 -12.65
C VAL A 359 14.84 -0.02 -12.32
N HIS A 360 15.37 0.74 -13.28
CA HIS A 360 16.52 1.62 -13.04
C HIS A 360 16.25 2.63 -11.92
N ASN A 361 15.08 3.28 -11.93
CA ASN A 361 14.67 4.25 -10.91
C ASN A 361 14.56 3.60 -9.53
N VAL A 362 13.83 2.49 -9.39
CA VAL A 362 13.62 1.85 -8.08
C VAL A 362 14.93 1.27 -7.52
N VAL A 363 15.79 0.68 -8.35
CA VAL A 363 17.12 0.21 -7.91
C VAL A 363 18.02 1.38 -7.48
N GLY A 364 18.05 2.46 -8.26
CA GLY A 364 18.82 3.67 -7.93
C GLY A 364 18.33 4.31 -6.63
N LYS A 365 17.01 4.45 -6.47
CA LYS A 365 16.39 4.98 -5.25
C LYS A 365 16.66 4.08 -4.03
N ASN A 366 16.58 2.76 -4.20
CA ASN A 366 16.92 1.81 -3.14
C ASN A 366 18.35 1.98 -2.65
N ALA A 367 19.33 2.05 -3.57
CA ALA A 367 20.72 2.26 -3.23
C ALA A 367 20.96 3.60 -2.53
N PHE A 368 20.40 4.69 -3.08
CA PHE A 368 20.51 6.03 -2.52
C PHE A 368 19.95 6.11 -1.09
N ILE A 369 18.76 5.54 -0.84
CA ILE A 369 18.15 5.57 0.50
C ILE A 369 19.00 4.78 1.51
N ILE A 370 19.52 3.61 1.12
CA ILE A 370 20.40 2.83 1.98
C ILE A 370 21.69 3.60 2.30
N GLU A 371 22.29 4.26 1.32
CA GLU A 371 23.49 5.07 1.54
C GLU A 371 23.24 6.26 2.46
N GLN A 372 22.09 6.92 2.32
CA GLN A 372 21.77 8.14 3.09
C GLN A 372 21.23 7.87 4.48
N ALA A 373 20.47 6.79 4.67
CA ALA A 373 19.69 6.55 5.90
C ALA A 373 19.80 5.13 6.44
N GLY A 374 20.45 4.22 5.72
CA GLY A 374 20.63 2.83 6.13
C GLY A 374 21.56 2.73 7.33
N PHE A 375 21.07 2.14 8.41
CA PHE A 375 21.82 1.90 9.62
C PHE A 375 21.25 0.72 10.40
N GLU A 376 22.05 -0.35 10.52
CA GLU A 376 21.71 -1.50 11.35
C GLU A 376 22.31 -1.36 12.75
N ILE A 377 21.47 -1.52 13.76
CA ILE A 377 21.91 -1.52 15.17
C ILE A 377 22.42 -2.92 15.50
N PRO A 378 23.61 -3.06 16.10
CA PRO A 378 24.15 -4.36 16.47
C PRO A 378 23.19 -5.13 17.38
N ALA A 379 23.09 -6.45 17.14
CA ALA A 379 22.24 -7.33 17.94
C ALA A 379 22.57 -7.29 19.44
N SER A 380 23.84 -7.09 19.80
CA SER A 380 24.27 -6.94 21.20
C SER A 380 23.70 -5.68 21.86
N SER A 381 23.65 -4.55 21.12
CA SER A 381 23.07 -3.30 21.60
C SER A 381 21.56 -3.41 21.76
N LEU A 382 20.86 -4.04 20.79
CA LEU A 382 19.43 -4.33 20.90
C LEU A 382 19.12 -5.23 22.10
N ALA A 383 19.92 -6.28 22.32
CA ALA A 383 19.75 -7.20 23.44
C ALA A 383 19.99 -6.50 24.80
N ALA A 384 21.04 -5.68 24.91
CA ALA A 384 21.32 -4.90 26.11
C ALA A 384 20.18 -3.91 26.42
N ALA A 385 19.71 -3.18 25.40
CA ALA A 385 18.61 -2.23 25.56
C ALA A 385 17.30 -2.94 25.96
N ARG A 386 17.07 -4.14 25.43
CA ARG A 386 15.94 -4.97 25.80
C ARG A 386 16.03 -5.51 27.24
N ALA A 387 17.22 -5.81 27.73
CA ALA A 387 17.41 -6.21 29.12
C ALA A 387 17.20 -5.04 30.12
N ALA A 388 17.32 -3.80 29.65
CA ALA A 388 17.16 -2.58 30.45
C ALA A 388 15.71 -2.07 30.55
N ILE A 389 14.74 -2.76 29.95
CA ILE A 389 13.32 -2.39 29.96
C ILE A 389 12.47 -3.46 30.62
N ASP A 390 11.40 -3.05 31.29
CA ASP A 390 10.34 -3.96 31.74
C ASP A 390 9.28 -4.10 30.64
N PRO A 391 9.05 -5.31 30.09
CA PRO A 391 8.09 -5.55 29.01
C PRO A 391 6.62 -5.29 29.41
N ALA A 392 6.30 -5.18 30.70
CA ALA A 392 4.97 -4.80 31.17
C ALA A 392 4.69 -3.29 31.04
N CYS A 393 5.71 -2.49 30.70
CA CYS A 393 5.61 -1.05 30.64
C CYS A 393 5.55 -0.55 29.19
N ARG A 394 5.04 0.67 29.00
CA ARG A 394 5.06 1.34 27.69
C ARG A 394 6.49 1.70 27.31
N VAL A 395 6.89 1.37 26.09
CA VAL A 395 8.25 1.60 25.58
C VAL A 395 8.19 2.34 24.25
N SER A 396 8.69 3.57 24.19
CA SER A 396 8.84 4.30 22.93
C SER A 396 10.22 4.02 22.34
N VAL A 397 10.26 3.54 21.10
CA VAL A 397 11.49 3.08 20.43
C VAL A 397 11.63 3.76 19.07
N PHE A 398 12.81 4.31 18.76
CA PHE A 398 13.08 4.87 17.42
C PHE A 398 13.11 3.83 16.30
N PHE A 399 12.89 4.28 15.05
CA PHE A 399 12.51 3.41 13.93
C PHE A 399 13.42 2.21 13.69
N GLN A 400 14.73 2.45 13.57
CA GLN A 400 15.67 1.40 13.23
C GLN A 400 15.81 0.37 14.36
N ALA A 401 15.50 0.75 15.61
CA ALA A 401 15.53 -0.16 16.75
C ALA A 401 14.31 -1.08 16.81
N MET A 402 13.17 -0.74 16.20
CA MET A 402 11.92 -1.52 16.29
C MET A 402 12.10 -3.01 15.91
N LYS A 403 13.08 -3.33 15.07
CA LYS A 403 13.48 -4.72 14.75
C LYS A 403 13.77 -5.58 16.00
N GLY A 404 14.29 -4.99 17.07
CA GLY A 404 14.58 -5.69 18.34
C GLY A 404 13.42 -5.71 19.35
N PHE A 405 12.33 -4.99 19.08
CA PHE A 405 11.25 -4.73 20.06
C PHE A 405 9.83 -4.94 19.52
N GLY A 406 9.68 -5.36 18.27
CA GLY A 406 8.37 -5.51 17.60
C GLY A 406 7.39 -6.48 18.26
N ASP A 407 7.82 -7.29 19.22
CA ASP A 407 7.00 -8.20 20.00
C ASP A 407 6.57 -7.65 21.37
N LEU A 408 7.04 -6.47 21.78
CA LEU A 408 6.66 -5.86 23.07
C LEU A 408 5.17 -5.51 23.12
N PRO A 409 4.41 -5.90 24.15
CA PRO A 409 2.95 -5.69 24.19
C PRO A 409 2.51 -4.22 24.25
N TYR A 410 3.39 -3.32 24.69
CA TYR A 410 3.14 -1.89 24.81
C TYR A 410 4.20 -1.05 24.08
N LEU A 411 4.55 -1.48 22.87
CA LEU A 411 5.45 -0.73 21.99
C LEU A 411 4.78 0.57 21.52
N GLN A 412 5.51 1.68 21.58
CA GLN A 412 5.07 3.00 21.14
C GLN A 412 6.00 3.59 20.09
N TYR A 413 5.41 4.38 19.20
CA TYR A 413 6.10 5.08 18.12
C TYR A 413 7.11 6.12 18.64
N PRO A 414 8.18 6.44 17.90
CA PRO A 414 9.11 7.50 18.28
C PRO A 414 8.56 8.90 17.99
N HIS A 415 7.55 9.31 18.74
CA HIS A 415 7.00 10.67 18.69
C HIS A 415 7.05 11.31 20.09
N PRO A 416 7.32 12.62 20.23
CA PRO A 416 7.35 13.27 21.54
C PRO A 416 6.09 13.03 22.38
N THR A 417 4.92 13.06 21.74
CA THR A 417 3.65 12.80 22.45
C THR A 417 3.55 11.37 22.96
N GLN A 418 4.17 10.40 22.30
CA GLN A 418 4.19 9.00 22.72
C GLN A 418 5.22 8.78 23.81
N ALA A 419 6.44 9.25 23.58
CA ALA A 419 7.54 9.19 24.55
C ALA A 419 7.16 9.77 25.91
N LYS A 420 6.32 10.83 25.93
CA LYS A 420 5.76 11.40 27.16
C LYS A 420 4.95 10.43 28.02
N TRP A 421 4.26 9.48 27.39
CA TRP A 421 3.45 8.48 28.09
C TRP A 421 4.17 7.14 28.27
N SER A 422 5.42 7.04 27.80
CA SER A 422 6.23 5.83 27.95
C SER A 422 6.92 5.80 29.31
N ARG A 423 7.00 4.60 29.91
CA ARG A 423 7.90 4.39 31.05
C ARG A 423 9.34 4.39 30.56
N PHE A 424 9.60 3.69 29.45
CA PHE A 424 10.93 3.57 28.86
C PHE A 424 10.99 4.26 27.51
N ILE A 425 12.09 4.96 27.25
CA ILE A 425 12.35 5.64 25.99
C ILE A 425 13.70 5.18 25.47
N VAL A 426 13.71 4.49 24.34
CA VAL A 426 14.91 4.04 23.64
C VAL A 426 15.19 5.01 22.50
N VAL A 427 16.34 5.68 22.56
CA VAL A 427 16.77 6.66 21.55
C VAL A 427 18.10 6.26 20.94
N SER A 428 18.31 6.70 19.69
CA SER A 428 19.61 6.56 19.04
C SER A 428 20.60 7.59 19.53
N LYS A 429 21.87 7.19 19.67
CA LYS A 429 23.01 8.10 19.91
C LYS A 429 23.66 8.64 18.64
N ARG A 430 23.17 8.25 17.47
CA ARG A 430 23.73 8.63 16.17
C ARG A 430 22.99 9.88 15.64
N PRO A 431 23.53 11.10 15.84
CA PRO A 431 22.83 12.35 15.48
C PRO A 431 22.59 12.48 13.97
N GLU A 432 23.40 11.82 13.16
CA GLU A 432 23.28 11.79 11.70
C GLU A 432 22.07 11.01 11.20
N LEU A 433 21.46 10.15 12.04
CA LEU A 433 20.19 9.49 11.71
C LEU A 433 19.06 10.52 11.78
N TYR A 434 18.84 11.24 10.68
CA TYR A 434 18.02 12.45 10.63
C TYR A 434 16.54 12.20 10.26
N LEU A 435 16.04 10.97 10.39
CA LEU A 435 14.61 10.73 10.24
C LEU A 435 13.83 11.61 11.22
N LEU A 436 12.78 12.27 10.72
CA LEU A 436 12.05 13.32 11.44
C LEU A 436 11.69 12.92 12.86
N HIS A 437 11.09 11.74 13.02
CA HIS A 437 10.61 11.22 14.29
C HIS A 437 11.75 10.83 15.24
N ASN A 438 12.84 10.23 14.75
CA ASN A 438 14.05 10.00 15.55
C ASN A 438 14.61 11.31 16.11
N ARG A 439 14.70 12.35 15.27
CA ARG A 439 15.18 13.67 15.67
C ARG A 439 14.26 14.31 16.70
N LEU A 440 12.94 14.21 16.52
CA LEU A 440 11.95 14.76 17.46
C LEU A 440 12.02 14.06 18.82
N GLN A 441 12.14 12.72 18.83
CA GLN A 441 12.27 11.94 20.07
C GLN A 441 13.57 12.27 20.82
N ARG A 442 14.71 12.40 20.12
CA ARG A 442 15.97 12.85 20.74
C ARG A 442 15.85 14.23 21.38
N ARG A 443 15.32 15.21 20.64
CA ARG A 443 15.09 16.57 21.16
C ARG A 443 14.18 16.57 22.38
N TYR A 444 13.15 15.72 22.38
CA TYR A 444 12.26 15.56 23.52
C TYR A 444 13.03 15.07 24.76
N VAL A 445 13.79 13.98 24.63
CA VAL A 445 14.62 13.43 25.72
C VAL A 445 15.64 14.45 26.24
N GLU A 446 16.27 15.22 25.34
CA GLU A 446 17.18 16.31 25.72
C GLU A 446 16.48 17.40 26.54
N THR A 447 15.23 17.72 26.20
CA THR A 447 14.44 18.78 26.87
C THR A 447 14.00 18.38 28.27
N ILE A 448 13.74 17.10 28.50
CA ILE A 448 13.24 16.56 29.78
C ILE A 448 14.27 15.69 30.51
N LYS A 449 15.56 15.86 30.20
CA LYS A 449 16.64 14.97 30.68
C LYS A 449 16.68 14.84 32.20
N ASP A 450 16.36 15.93 32.92
CA ASP A 450 16.37 15.97 34.39
C ASP A 450 15.25 15.12 35.02
N GLU A 451 14.20 14.79 34.26
CA GLU A 451 13.09 13.91 34.68
C GLU A 451 13.36 12.43 34.38
N LEU A 452 14.45 12.12 33.66
CA LEU A 452 14.76 10.81 33.14
C LEU A 452 15.93 10.15 33.88
N THR A 453 15.83 8.85 34.11
CA THR A 453 16.94 8.02 34.60
C THR A 453 17.54 7.24 33.46
N LEU A 454 18.85 7.35 33.26
CA LEU A 454 19.58 6.56 32.29
C LEU A 454 19.83 5.15 32.85
N HIS A 455 19.35 4.12 32.15
CA HIS A 455 19.56 2.71 32.49
C HIS A 455 20.62 2.03 31.64
N LEU A 456 20.71 2.42 30.37
CA LEU A 456 21.72 1.94 29.45
C LEU A 456 22.21 3.07 28.58
N GLU A 457 23.51 3.10 28.34
CA GLU A 457 24.13 3.91 27.32
C GLU A 457 25.28 3.13 26.69
N ASP A 458 25.22 2.92 25.36
CA ASP A 458 26.33 2.31 24.62
C ASP A 458 26.76 3.20 23.44
N GLY A 459 27.36 2.62 22.39
CA GLY A 459 27.77 3.37 21.19
C GLY A 459 26.63 3.70 20.21
N TYR A 460 25.44 3.11 20.42
CA TYR A 460 24.33 3.10 19.47
C TYR A 460 23.03 3.60 20.10
N LEU A 461 22.75 3.18 21.34
CA LEU A 461 21.48 3.33 22.03
C LEU A 461 21.66 3.95 23.42
N SER A 462 20.64 4.71 23.80
CA SER A 462 20.40 5.10 25.19
C SER A 462 18.99 4.67 25.60
N VAL A 463 18.86 4.08 26.78
CA VAL A 463 17.57 3.70 27.38
C VAL A 463 17.34 4.57 28.60
N TYR A 464 16.27 5.35 28.55
CA TYR A 464 15.82 6.21 29.63
C TYR A 464 14.56 5.66 30.28
N GLU A 465 14.41 5.88 31.57
CA GLU A 465 13.19 5.62 32.32
C GLU A 465 12.59 6.93 32.84
N HIS A 466 11.31 7.15 32.58
CA HIS A 466 10.50 8.23 33.10
C HIS A 466 9.88 7.82 34.45
N ARG A 467 10.54 8.16 35.57
CA ARG A 467 10.18 7.64 36.90
C ARG A 467 8.75 7.96 37.35
N SER A 468 8.18 9.07 36.89
CA SER A 468 6.82 9.49 37.23
C SER A 468 5.73 8.81 36.39
N THR A 469 6.08 8.17 35.27
CA THR A 469 5.11 7.50 34.40
C THR A 469 4.92 6.07 34.88
N PRO A 470 3.73 5.63 35.32
CA PRO A 470 3.53 4.26 35.76
C PRO A 470 3.58 3.26 34.60
N CYS A 471 4.01 2.03 34.89
CA CYS A 471 3.81 0.91 33.97
C CYS A 471 2.32 0.62 33.79
N VAL A 472 1.98 -0.11 32.73
CA VAL A 472 0.60 -0.50 32.48
C VAL A 472 0.23 -1.50 33.58
N LYS A 473 -0.75 -1.18 34.42
CA LYS A 473 -1.32 -2.20 35.30
C LYS A 473 -1.82 -3.33 34.39
N PRO A 474 -1.40 -4.60 34.59
CA PRO A 474 -2.08 -5.69 33.93
C PRO A 474 -3.57 -5.52 34.24
N PRO A 475 -4.48 -5.76 33.28
CA PRO A 475 -5.89 -5.78 33.61
C PRO A 475 -6.04 -6.71 34.81
N GLU A 476 -6.59 -6.19 35.91
CA GLU A 476 -7.06 -7.05 36.99
C GLU A 476 -7.87 -8.14 36.29
N SER A 477 -7.49 -9.40 36.50
CA SER A 477 -8.36 -10.50 36.18
C SER A 477 -9.68 -10.17 36.84
N ASP A 478 -10.66 -9.72 36.05
CA ASP A 478 -12.03 -9.52 36.52
C ASP A 478 -12.37 -10.80 37.27
N GLY A 479 -12.52 -10.69 38.59
CA GLY A 479 -12.60 -11.80 39.53
C GLY A 479 -13.82 -12.67 39.27
N ARG A 480 -13.77 -13.50 38.24
CA ARG A 480 -14.76 -14.51 37.90
C ARG A 480 -14.00 -15.79 37.58
N SER A 481 -13.68 -16.49 38.67
CA SER A 481 -13.56 -17.95 38.73
C SER A 481 -14.80 -18.63 38.18
#